data_AF-A0A847FSC5-F1
#
_entry.id   AF-A0A847FSC5-F1
#
_cell.length_a   1.000
_cell.length_b   1.000
_cell.length_c   1.000
_cell.angle_alpha   90.00
_cell.angle_beta   90.00
_cell.angle_gamma   90.00
#
_symmetry.space_group_name_H-M   'P 1'
#
loop_
_entity.id
_entity.type
_entity.pdbx_description
1 polymer ?
#
loop_
_entity_poly.entity_id
_entity_poly.type
_entity_poly.pdbx_seq_one_letter_code
_entity_poly.pdbx_strand_id
1 'polypeptide(L)'
;MPAWLTLDAPAPPLLLWVLGSVLVYVLGANVLWLARETRRLPAGVGSVLYQAGRFLYYLGVPYLVLGGWPLEPHRGLLAPVTLGLAGLDATWTVSRWLEAAGTGVGVGLLALGFVALAWLNANRGQGAGRLGFSAVPIWRLLIDGIYLQVHWAFYRGALAVLFDDLYVGVFWGLVLACVELLSSPFWRRCWRTRACAGDAWLLGVQALVSALLFLLTHNLWVCLVVHWALSLTGWGLGRSQR
;
A
#
# COMPACT_ATOMS: atom_id res chain seq x y z
N MET A 1 21.73 11.57 9.56
CA MET A 1 21.18 10.23 9.28
C MET A 1 20.42 9.73 10.49
N PRO A 2 19.22 9.15 10.33
CA PRO A 2 18.47 8.58 11.46
C PRO A 2 19.23 7.40 12.10
N ALA A 3 19.39 7.41 13.42
CA ALA A 3 20.13 6.39 14.19
C ALA A 3 19.50 4.97 14.16
N TRP A 4 18.35 4.79 13.51
CA TRP A 4 17.66 3.50 13.40
C TRP A 4 17.94 2.75 12.09
N LEU A 5 18.68 3.36 11.15
CA LEU A 5 19.09 2.70 9.90
C LEU A 5 20.24 1.70 10.09
N THR A 6 20.97 1.76 11.20
CA THR A 6 22.18 0.94 11.47
C THR A 6 21.86 -0.46 12.00
N LEU A 7 20.82 -1.12 11.49
CA LEU A 7 20.62 -2.55 11.79
C LEU A 7 21.62 -3.35 10.96
N ASP A 8 22.49 -4.12 11.63
CA ASP A 8 23.34 -5.16 11.01
C ASP A 8 22.47 -6.35 10.57
N ALA A 9 21.42 -6.09 9.78
CA ALA A 9 20.63 -7.15 9.17
C ALA A 9 21.49 -7.80 8.09
N PRO A 10 21.68 -9.13 8.11
CA PRO A 10 22.37 -9.80 7.01
C PRO A 10 21.60 -9.51 5.72
N ALA A 11 22.24 -8.84 4.76
CA ALA A 11 21.68 -8.52 3.45
C ALA A 11 21.04 -9.71 2.70
N PRO A 12 21.60 -10.95 2.72
CA PRO A 12 21.01 -12.06 1.97
C PRO A 12 19.57 -12.47 2.39
N PRO A 13 19.24 -12.71 3.68
CA PRO A 13 17.87 -13.09 4.06
C PRO A 13 16.84 -12.01 3.80
N LEU A 14 17.16 -10.73 4.02
CA LEU A 14 16.22 -9.64 3.75
C LEU A 14 15.90 -9.51 2.25
N LEU A 15 16.91 -9.68 1.39
CA LEU A 15 16.72 -9.72 -0.06
C LEU A 15 15.84 -10.90 -0.50
N LEU A 16 16.02 -12.08 0.12
CA LEU A 16 15.16 -13.25 -0.14
C LEU A 16 13.70 -12.98 0.20
N TRP A 17 13.41 -12.29 1.31
CA TRP A 17 12.05 -11.89 1.66
C TRP A 17 11.45 -10.93 0.64
N VAL A 18 12.20 -9.92 0.20
CA VAL A 18 11.72 -8.95 -0.81
C VAL A 18 11.43 -9.64 -2.13
N LEU A 19 12.39 -10.41 -2.67
CA LEU A 19 12.23 -11.11 -3.94
C LEU A 19 11.15 -12.20 -3.87
N GLY A 20 11.14 -12.97 -2.78
CA GLY A 20 10.14 -13.99 -2.51
C GLY A 20 8.73 -13.40 -2.43
N SER A 21 8.59 -12.25 -1.78
CA SER A 21 7.30 -11.56 -1.70
C SER A 21 6.79 -11.12 -3.08
N VAL A 22 7.64 -10.49 -3.89
CA VAL A 22 7.29 -10.13 -5.28
C VAL A 22 6.89 -11.37 -6.07
N LEU A 23 7.67 -12.45 -5.99
CA LEU A 23 7.39 -13.70 -6.71
C LEU A 23 6.05 -14.31 -6.29
N VAL A 24 5.78 -14.38 -4.98
CA VAL A 24 4.51 -14.89 -4.44
C VAL A 24 3.34 -14.05 -4.93
N TYR A 25 3.48 -12.72 -4.99
CA TYR A 25 2.43 -11.87 -5.56
C TYR A 25 2.20 -12.15 -7.03
N VAL A 26 3.26 -12.15 -7.84
CA VAL A 26 3.17 -12.35 -9.30
C VAL A 26 2.52 -13.70 -9.59
N LEU A 27 3.01 -14.78 -8.99
CA LEU A 27 2.46 -16.11 -9.19
C LEU A 27 1.03 -16.21 -8.65
N GLY A 28 0.80 -15.76 -7.42
CA GLY A 28 -0.51 -15.82 -6.76
C GLY A 28 -1.59 -15.07 -7.54
N ALA A 29 -1.31 -13.84 -7.98
CA ALA A 29 -2.24 -13.02 -8.73
C ALA A 29 -2.60 -13.67 -10.08
N ASN A 30 -1.62 -14.23 -10.80
CA ASN A 30 -1.84 -14.86 -12.11
C ASN A 30 -2.53 -16.23 -11.99
N VAL A 31 -2.16 -17.06 -11.02
CA VAL A 31 -2.79 -18.37 -10.76
C VAL A 31 -4.24 -18.19 -10.32
N LEU A 32 -4.52 -17.27 -9.37
CA LEU A 32 -5.88 -16.99 -8.92
C LEU A 32 -6.74 -16.42 -10.04
N TRP A 33 -6.15 -15.57 -10.89
CA TRP A 33 -6.84 -15.07 -12.07
C TRP A 33 -7.22 -16.19 -13.03
N LEU A 34 -6.27 -17.04 -13.40
CA LEU A 34 -6.51 -18.18 -14.29
C LEU A 34 -7.54 -19.16 -13.71
N ALA A 35 -7.46 -19.46 -12.42
CA ALA A 35 -8.40 -20.35 -11.74
C ALA A 35 -9.83 -19.79 -11.73
N ARG A 36 -9.98 -18.47 -11.60
CA ARG A 36 -11.29 -17.79 -11.72
C ARG A 36 -11.82 -17.81 -13.14
N GLU A 37 -10.99 -17.51 -14.14
CA GLU A 37 -11.41 -17.47 -15.55
C GLU A 37 -11.78 -18.87 -16.07
N THR A 38 -11.10 -19.90 -15.60
CA THR A 38 -11.39 -21.32 -15.91
C THR A 38 -12.47 -21.96 -15.01
N ARG A 39 -13.07 -21.19 -14.08
CA ARG A 39 -14.08 -21.65 -13.09
C ARG A 39 -13.66 -22.90 -12.30
N ARG A 40 -12.35 -23.11 -12.09
CA ARG A 40 -11.79 -24.30 -11.42
C ARG A 40 -11.96 -24.29 -9.90
N LEU A 41 -12.38 -23.18 -9.31
CA LEU A 41 -12.57 -23.05 -7.86
C LEU A 41 -14.06 -22.88 -7.54
N PRO A 42 -14.63 -23.70 -6.62
CA PRO A 42 -15.94 -23.46 -6.06
C PRO A 42 -16.02 -22.07 -5.42
N ALA A 43 -17.12 -21.35 -5.64
CA ALA A 43 -17.24 -19.93 -5.29
C ALA A 43 -16.96 -19.64 -3.79
N GLY A 44 -17.39 -20.52 -2.88
CA GLY A 44 -17.16 -20.36 -1.44
C GLY A 44 -15.71 -20.60 -1.02
N VAL A 45 -15.12 -21.72 -1.47
CA VAL A 45 -13.74 -22.11 -1.15
C VAL A 45 -12.73 -21.11 -1.71
N GLY A 46 -12.95 -20.66 -2.96
CA GLY A 46 -12.10 -19.66 -3.59
C GLY A 46 -12.09 -18.32 -2.86
N SER A 47 -13.20 -17.94 -2.21
CA SER A 47 -13.29 -16.70 -1.43
C SER A 47 -12.50 -16.77 -0.12
N VAL A 48 -12.65 -17.87 0.62
CA VAL A 48 -11.94 -18.06 1.90
C VAL A 48 -10.44 -18.15 1.69
N LEU A 49 -10.00 -18.99 0.74
CA LEU A 49 -8.57 -19.12 0.39
C LEU A 49 -7.98 -17.79 -0.08
N TYR A 50 -8.74 -17.01 -0.84
CA TYR A 50 -8.31 -15.68 -1.27
C TYR A 50 -8.12 -14.72 -0.09
N GLN A 51 -9.06 -14.66 0.85
CA GLN A 51 -8.93 -13.76 2.00
C GLN A 51 -7.82 -14.21 2.96
N ALA A 52 -7.71 -15.51 3.21
CA ALA A 52 -6.62 -16.07 4.01
C ALA A 52 -5.25 -15.78 3.37
N GLY A 53 -5.13 -16.00 2.05
CA GLY A 53 -3.92 -15.69 1.30
C GLY A 53 -3.56 -14.20 1.35
N ARG A 54 -4.55 -13.30 1.21
CA ARG A 54 -4.33 -11.86 1.35
C ARG A 54 -3.85 -11.48 2.74
N PHE A 55 -4.49 -12.01 3.78
CA PHE A 55 -4.10 -11.73 5.16
C PHE A 55 -2.65 -12.17 5.42
N LEU A 56 -2.30 -13.39 5.03
CA LEU A 56 -0.95 -13.93 5.19
C LEU A 56 0.07 -13.14 4.36
N TYR A 57 -0.29 -12.71 3.16
CA TYR A 57 0.59 -11.93 2.30
C TYR A 57 0.85 -10.53 2.88
N TYR A 58 -0.22 -9.76 3.11
CA TYR A 58 -0.12 -8.34 3.44
C TYR A 58 0.26 -8.07 4.90
N LEU A 59 -0.06 -8.98 5.83
CA LEU A 59 0.27 -8.83 7.25
C LEU A 59 1.24 -9.89 7.74
N GLY A 60 1.11 -11.14 7.28
CA GLY A 60 1.99 -12.23 7.70
C GLY A 60 3.44 -11.99 7.30
N VAL A 61 3.72 -11.63 6.04
CA VAL A 61 5.10 -11.37 5.58
C VAL A 61 5.76 -10.24 6.38
N PRO A 62 5.17 -9.04 6.52
CA PRO A 62 5.75 -7.97 7.34
C PRO A 62 5.93 -8.38 8.82
N TYR A 63 4.98 -9.12 9.39
CA TYR A 63 5.08 -9.62 10.76
C TYR A 63 6.26 -10.58 10.96
N LEU A 64 6.48 -11.50 10.02
CA LEU A 64 7.58 -12.47 10.12
C LEU A 64 8.94 -11.77 10.07
N VAL A 65 9.09 -10.78 9.17
CA VAL A 65 10.33 -10.02 9.00
C VAL A 65 10.62 -9.10 10.20
N LEU A 66 9.59 -8.59 10.90
CA LEU A 66 9.74 -7.81 12.14
C LEU A 66 10.29 -8.60 13.34
N GLY A 67 10.25 -9.94 13.30
CA GLY A 67 10.61 -10.77 14.45
C GLY A 67 9.61 -11.88 14.79
N GLY A 68 8.53 -12.01 14.03
CA GLY A 68 7.63 -13.16 14.14
C GLY A 68 8.27 -14.47 13.69
N TRP A 69 9.36 -14.41 12.92
CA TRP A 69 10.09 -15.61 12.51
C TRP A 69 10.94 -16.18 13.66
N PRO A 70 10.78 -17.47 14.02
CA PRO A 70 11.39 -18.02 15.24
C PRO A 70 12.89 -18.34 15.14
N LEU A 71 13.43 -18.49 13.93
CA LEU A 71 14.78 -19.02 13.69
C LEU A 71 15.73 -17.99 13.08
N GLU A 72 16.96 -17.96 13.56
CA GLU A 72 18.07 -17.28 12.88
C GLU A 72 18.32 -17.91 11.49
N PRO A 73 18.76 -17.14 10.47
CA PRO A 73 19.11 -15.72 10.48
C PRO A 73 17.93 -14.78 10.12
N HIS A 74 16.67 -15.24 10.15
CA HIS A 74 15.53 -14.48 9.64
C HIS A 74 14.72 -13.77 10.73
N ARG A 75 15.18 -13.84 11.97
CA ARG A 75 14.50 -13.25 13.12
C ARG A 75 14.86 -11.77 13.22
N GLY A 76 13.85 -10.90 13.28
CA GLY A 76 14.03 -9.49 13.60
C GLY A 76 14.81 -8.71 12.54
N LEU A 77 14.67 -9.08 11.27
CA LEU A 77 15.36 -8.43 10.15
C LEU A 77 14.97 -6.95 9.98
N LEU A 78 13.80 -6.55 10.46
CA LEU A 78 13.34 -5.17 10.50
C LEU A 78 12.87 -4.79 11.91
N ALA A 79 13.01 -3.52 12.25
CA ALA A 79 12.49 -2.96 13.50
C ALA A 79 11.13 -2.26 13.27
N PRO A 80 10.27 -2.14 14.29
CA PRO A 80 9.02 -1.38 14.15
C PRO A 80 9.23 0.05 13.62
N VAL A 81 10.30 0.70 14.07
CA VAL A 81 10.66 2.06 13.63
C VAL A 81 11.03 2.14 12.14
N THR A 82 11.63 1.10 11.54
CA THR A 82 11.95 1.09 10.09
C THR A 82 10.68 1.02 9.24
N LEU A 83 9.61 0.43 9.78
CA LEU A 83 8.29 0.45 9.16
C LEU A 83 7.53 1.75 9.43
N GLY A 84 8.08 2.69 10.21
CA GLY A 84 7.36 3.90 10.61
C GLY A 84 6.24 3.66 11.60
N LEU A 85 6.27 2.54 12.33
CA LEU A 85 5.39 2.29 13.47
C LEU A 85 5.85 3.19 14.62
N ALA A 86 5.42 4.44 14.56
CA ALA A 86 5.64 5.41 15.62
C ALA A 86 4.74 5.05 16.82
N GLY A 87 5.36 4.86 17.99
CA GLY A 87 4.69 4.86 19.29
C GLY A 87 4.84 6.22 19.97
N LEU A 88 4.35 6.37 21.20
CA LEU A 88 4.78 7.49 22.06
C LEU A 88 5.99 6.99 22.87
N ASP A 89 7.16 7.54 22.57
CA ASP A 89 8.43 7.16 23.22
C ASP A 89 9.44 8.33 23.19
N ALA A 90 10.68 8.08 23.61
CA ALA A 90 11.73 9.08 23.65
C ALA A 90 12.09 9.67 22.26
N THR A 91 11.89 8.90 21.19
CA THR A 91 12.14 9.33 19.80
C THR A 91 10.91 9.96 19.15
N TRP A 92 9.72 9.54 19.58
CA TRP A 92 8.42 10.03 19.12
C TRP A 92 7.66 10.71 20.25
N THR A 93 8.06 11.95 20.53
CA THR A 93 7.36 12.82 21.48
C THR A 93 6.00 13.24 20.95
N VAL A 94 5.14 13.74 21.85
CA VAL A 94 3.83 14.30 21.48
C VAL A 94 3.97 15.44 20.46
N SER A 95 4.99 16.30 20.61
CA SER A 95 5.24 17.41 19.67
C SER A 95 5.55 16.90 18.26
N ARG A 96 6.42 15.89 18.14
CA ARG A 96 6.78 15.28 16.85
C ARG A 96 5.57 14.59 16.20
N TRP A 97 4.73 13.95 17.01
CA TRP A 97 3.45 13.39 16.57
C TRP A 97 2.50 14.45 16.02
N LEU A 98 2.35 15.58 16.71
CA LEU A 98 1.51 16.68 16.27
C LEU A 98 2.05 17.35 15.00
N GLU A 99 3.37 17.49 14.87
CA GLU A 99 4.02 18.00 13.66
C GLU A 99 3.78 17.07 12.46
N ALA A 100 3.94 15.76 12.65
CA ALA A 100 3.64 14.75 11.63
C ALA A 100 2.15 14.77 11.25
N ALA A 101 1.25 14.91 12.22
CA ALA A 101 -0.19 15.02 11.99
C ALA A 101 -0.53 16.31 11.23
N GLY A 102 0.04 17.46 11.61
CA GLY A 102 -0.16 18.74 10.93
C GLY A 102 0.31 18.70 9.47
N THR A 103 1.50 18.14 9.23
CA THR A 103 2.02 17.90 7.89
C THR A 103 1.09 16.97 7.09
N GLY A 104 0.62 15.90 7.73
CA GLY A 104 -0.35 14.96 7.18
C GLY A 104 -1.66 15.63 6.75
N VAL A 105 -2.20 16.52 7.58
CA VAL A 105 -3.40 17.31 7.26
C VAL A 105 -3.14 18.21 6.05
N GLY A 106 -2.02 18.97 6.05
CA GLY A 106 -1.69 19.86 4.95
C GLY A 106 -1.57 19.14 3.61
N VAL A 107 -0.73 18.09 3.55
CA VAL A 107 -0.53 17.30 2.32
C VAL A 107 -1.80 16.53 1.94
N GLY A 108 -2.53 15.99 2.93
CA GLY A 108 -3.79 15.29 2.70
C GLY A 108 -4.87 16.19 2.08
N LEU A 109 -5.02 17.42 2.58
CA LEU A 109 -5.94 18.40 2.00
C LEU A 109 -5.54 18.80 0.58
N LEU A 110 -4.25 18.98 0.32
CA LEU A 110 -3.75 19.25 -1.04
C LEU A 110 -4.06 18.08 -1.99
N ALA A 111 -3.84 16.85 -1.56
CA ALA A 111 -4.15 15.65 -2.34
C ALA A 111 -5.66 15.53 -2.61
N LEU A 112 -6.50 15.75 -1.59
CA LEU A 112 -7.95 15.75 -1.73
C LEU A 112 -8.42 16.84 -2.70
N GLY A 113 -7.85 18.05 -2.60
CA GLY A 113 -8.11 19.15 -3.52
C GLY A 113 -7.74 18.79 -4.95
N PHE A 114 -6.58 18.17 -5.16
CA PHE A 114 -6.17 17.69 -6.48
C PHE A 114 -7.15 16.64 -7.03
N VAL A 115 -7.57 15.68 -6.21
CA VAL A 115 -8.55 14.67 -6.62
C VAL A 115 -9.89 15.30 -7.01
N ALA A 116 -10.38 16.24 -6.19
CA ALA A 116 -11.61 16.96 -6.47
C ALA A 116 -11.51 17.78 -7.77
N LEU A 117 -10.40 18.49 -7.99
CA LEU A 117 -10.18 19.27 -9.21
C LEU A 117 -10.06 18.37 -10.45
N ALA A 118 -9.32 17.26 -10.36
CA ALA A 118 -9.17 16.29 -11.43
C ALA A 118 -10.54 15.70 -11.81
N TRP A 119 -11.36 15.37 -10.81
CA TRP A 119 -12.72 14.90 -11.00
C TRP A 119 -13.62 15.94 -11.67
N LEU A 120 -13.63 17.18 -11.17
CA LEU A 120 -14.41 18.28 -11.75
C LEU A 120 -14.00 18.50 -13.21
N ASN A 121 -12.69 18.49 -13.49
CA ASN A 121 -12.17 18.65 -14.84
C ASN A 121 -12.59 17.50 -15.78
N ALA A 122 -12.51 16.26 -15.31
CA ALA A 122 -12.97 15.09 -16.07
C ALA A 122 -14.47 15.13 -16.40
N ASN A 123 -15.26 15.86 -15.61
CA ASN A 123 -16.71 15.99 -15.79
C ASN A 123 -17.16 17.27 -16.53
N ARG A 124 -16.25 18.19 -16.87
CA ARG A 124 -16.59 19.48 -17.51
C ARG A 124 -17.09 19.37 -18.96
N GLY A 125 -16.93 18.22 -19.61
CA GLY A 125 -17.45 17.98 -20.97
C GLY A 125 -18.23 16.68 -21.03
N GLN A 126 -19.57 16.74 -20.97
CA GLN A 126 -20.48 15.59 -20.94
C GLN A 126 -20.59 14.84 -22.29
N GLY A 127 -19.46 14.56 -22.95
CA GLY A 127 -19.40 13.83 -24.23
C GLY A 127 -18.70 12.47 -24.17
N ALA A 128 -17.88 12.19 -23.15
CA ALA A 128 -17.16 10.92 -23.04
C ALA A 128 -17.18 10.39 -21.60
N GLY A 129 -17.53 9.11 -21.46
CA GLY A 129 -17.90 8.42 -20.22
C GLY A 129 -17.04 8.72 -18.99
N ARG A 130 -17.73 8.95 -17.87
CA ARG A 130 -17.15 9.18 -16.55
C ARG A 130 -16.25 8.00 -16.13
N LEU A 131 -15.16 8.29 -15.39
CA LEU A 131 -14.35 7.25 -14.75
C LEU A 131 -15.23 6.52 -13.73
N GLY A 132 -15.37 5.21 -13.88
CA GLY A 132 -16.11 4.37 -12.96
C GLY A 132 -15.28 4.01 -11.73
N PHE A 133 -15.96 3.98 -10.59
CA PHE A 133 -15.46 3.44 -9.32
C PHE A 133 -16.27 2.20 -8.94
N SER A 134 -15.59 1.18 -8.44
CA SER A 134 -16.22 -0.07 -8.02
C SER A 134 -17.06 0.14 -6.76
N ALA A 135 -18.25 -0.48 -6.69
CA ALA A 135 -18.95 -0.57 -5.41
C ALA A 135 -18.30 -1.62 -4.53
N VAL A 136 -17.53 -1.13 -3.58
CA VAL A 136 -17.01 -1.92 -2.48
C VAL A 136 -17.57 -1.38 -1.15
N PRO A 137 -17.84 -2.27 -0.18
CA PRO A 137 -18.27 -1.83 1.14
C PRO A 137 -17.13 -1.09 1.86
N ILE A 138 -17.46 -0.10 2.69
CA ILE A 138 -16.49 0.77 3.36
C ILE A 138 -15.47 -0.04 4.17
N TRP A 139 -15.92 -1.05 4.94
CA TRP A 139 -15.03 -1.87 5.76
C TRP A 139 -13.90 -2.50 4.94
N ARG A 140 -14.17 -2.85 3.67
CA ARG A 140 -13.18 -3.44 2.78
C ARG A 140 -12.15 -2.42 2.33
N LEU A 141 -12.55 -1.17 2.08
CA LEU A 141 -11.62 -0.07 1.80
C LEU A 141 -10.66 0.17 2.97
N LEU A 142 -11.17 0.07 4.20
CA LEU A 142 -10.35 0.26 5.39
C LEU A 142 -9.31 -0.85 5.53
N ILE A 143 -9.71 -2.11 5.40
CA ILE A 143 -8.80 -3.26 5.44
C ILE A 143 -7.80 -3.22 4.28
N ASP A 144 -8.24 -2.90 3.08
CA ASP A 144 -7.37 -2.79 1.90
C ASP A 144 -6.32 -1.69 2.12
N GLY A 145 -6.69 -0.57 2.76
CA GLY A 145 -5.75 0.46 3.17
C GLY A 145 -4.69 -0.03 4.16
N ILE A 146 -5.07 -0.81 5.18
CA ILE A 146 -4.12 -1.41 6.13
C ILE A 146 -3.15 -2.33 5.38
N TYR A 147 -3.68 -3.22 4.55
CA TYR A 147 -2.89 -4.18 3.78
C TYR A 147 -1.85 -3.50 2.90
N LEU A 148 -2.27 -2.50 2.12
CA LEU A 148 -1.37 -1.79 1.21
C LEU A 148 -0.32 -0.98 1.97
N GLN A 149 -0.69 -0.28 3.05
CA GLN A 149 0.25 0.53 3.82
C GLN A 149 1.27 -0.31 4.56
N VAL A 150 0.85 -1.42 5.21
CA VAL A 150 1.76 -2.31 5.95
C VAL A 150 2.72 -3.02 4.99
N HIS A 151 2.22 -3.49 3.85
CA HIS A 151 3.06 -4.17 2.86
C HIS A 151 4.04 -3.23 2.17
N TRP A 152 3.61 -2.02 1.80
CA TRP A 152 4.53 -1.02 1.29
C TRP A 152 5.53 -0.57 2.37
N ALA A 153 5.13 -0.52 3.65
CA ALA A 153 6.05 -0.26 4.74
C ALA A 153 7.15 -1.33 4.84
N PHE A 154 6.81 -2.60 4.60
CA PHE A 154 7.79 -3.66 4.48
C PHE A 154 8.78 -3.41 3.35
N TYR A 155 8.31 -3.14 2.13
CA TYR A 155 9.23 -2.89 1.01
C TYR A 155 10.14 -1.69 1.23
N ARG A 156 9.57 -0.56 1.66
CA ARG A 156 10.38 0.64 1.91
C ARG A 156 11.40 0.42 3.03
N GLY A 157 11.00 -0.25 4.10
CA GLY A 157 11.87 -0.53 5.25
C GLY A 157 12.98 -1.51 4.89
N ALA A 158 12.63 -2.59 4.19
CA ALA A 158 13.59 -3.58 3.71
C ALA A 158 14.64 -2.97 2.79
N LEU A 159 14.21 -2.16 1.81
CA LEU A 159 15.12 -1.52 0.87
C LEU A 159 15.92 -0.39 1.51
N ALA A 160 15.34 0.35 2.47
CA ALA A 160 16.09 1.35 3.22
C ALA A 160 17.25 0.74 4.00
N VAL A 161 17.03 -0.44 4.61
CA VAL A 161 18.08 -1.18 5.33
C VAL A 161 19.10 -1.79 4.36
N LEU A 162 18.64 -2.42 3.26
CA LEU A 162 19.54 -3.06 2.28
C LEU A 162 20.50 -2.07 1.59
N PHE A 163 20.05 -0.84 1.37
CA PHE A 163 20.83 0.20 0.68
C PHE A 163 21.36 1.28 1.62
N ASP A 164 21.09 1.19 2.93
CA ASP A 164 21.39 2.22 3.93
C ASP A 164 20.92 3.64 3.52
N ASP A 165 19.80 3.71 2.81
CA ASP A 165 19.27 4.96 2.26
C ASP A 165 17.74 4.95 2.26
N LEU A 166 17.16 5.84 3.06
CA LEU A 166 15.72 5.99 3.19
C LEU A 166 15.05 6.46 1.88
N TYR A 167 15.66 7.39 1.14
CA TYR A 167 15.09 7.88 -0.12
C TYR A 167 15.02 6.74 -1.13
N VAL A 168 16.10 5.96 -1.25
CA VAL A 168 16.14 4.75 -2.07
C VAL A 168 15.05 3.79 -1.60
N GLY A 169 14.95 3.52 -0.29
CA GLY A 169 13.91 2.65 0.26
C GLY A 169 12.49 3.07 -0.11
N VAL A 170 12.14 4.34 0.08
CA VAL A 170 10.81 4.89 -0.22
C VAL A 170 10.46 4.74 -1.69
N PHE A 171 11.33 5.19 -2.60
CA PHE A 171 11.02 5.21 -4.03
C PHE A 171 11.17 3.83 -4.68
N TRP A 172 12.18 3.03 -4.32
CA TRP A 172 12.28 1.66 -4.84
C TRP A 172 11.19 0.75 -4.26
N GLY A 173 10.78 0.97 -3.01
CA GLY A 173 9.63 0.26 -2.44
C GLY A 173 8.33 0.59 -3.16
N LEU A 174 8.17 1.85 -3.60
CA LEU A 174 7.06 2.26 -4.47
C LEU A 174 7.16 1.59 -5.85
N VAL A 175 8.36 1.52 -6.45
CA VAL A 175 8.60 0.81 -7.72
C VAL A 175 8.20 -0.67 -7.60
N LEU A 176 8.56 -1.36 -6.51
CA LEU A 176 8.15 -2.75 -6.30
C LEU A 176 6.63 -2.90 -6.18
N ALA A 177 5.96 -2.01 -5.44
CA ALA A 177 4.50 -2.00 -5.36
C ALA A 177 3.85 -1.77 -6.75
N CYS A 178 4.45 -0.92 -7.59
CA CYS A 178 4.02 -0.73 -8.98
C CYS A 178 4.27 -1.99 -9.84
N VAL A 179 5.40 -2.67 -9.68
CA VAL A 179 5.69 -3.93 -10.38
C VAL A 179 4.64 -5.00 -10.03
N GLU A 180 4.29 -5.14 -8.76
CA GLU A 180 3.19 -6.01 -8.34
C GLU A 180 1.88 -5.61 -9.02
N LEU A 181 1.50 -4.34 -8.92
CA LEU A 181 0.26 -3.82 -9.51
C LEU A 181 0.17 -4.13 -11.01
N LEU A 182 1.24 -3.85 -11.76
CA LEU A 182 1.32 -4.08 -13.21
C LEU A 182 1.38 -5.57 -13.57
N SER A 183 1.87 -6.41 -12.67
CA SER A 183 1.93 -7.86 -12.85
C SER A 183 0.57 -8.55 -12.68
N SER A 184 -0.39 -7.89 -12.03
CA SER A 184 -1.75 -8.40 -11.84
C SER A 184 -2.62 -8.25 -13.10
N PRO A 185 -3.18 -9.35 -13.65
CA PRO A 185 -4.10 -9.27 -14.79
C PRO A 185 -5.34 -8.41 -14.51
N PHE A 186 -5.83 -8.43 -13.26
CA PHE A 186 -6.99 -7.66 -12.83
C PHE A 186 -6.75 -6.16 -13.03
N TRP A 187 -5.65 -5.64 -12.49
CA TRP A 187 -5.33 -4.21 -12.57
C TRP A 187 -5.02 -3.78 -14.00
N ARG A 188 -4.32 -4.61 -14.79
CA ARG A 188 -4.12 -4.35 -16.22
C ARG A 188 -5.45 -4.22 -16.99
N ARG A 189 -6.41 -5.11 -16.73
CA ARG A 189 -7.77 -5.02 -17.33
C ARG A 189 -8.52 -3.79 -16.81
N CYS A 190 -8.34 -3.46 -15.53
CA CYS A 190 -9.03 -2.36 -14.89
C CYS A 190 -8.61 -0.99 -15.44
N TRP A 191 -7.31 -0.76 -15.62
CA TRP A 191 -6.78 0.44 -16.28
C TRP A 191 -7.33 0.65 -17.70
N ARG A 192 -7.69 -0.44 -18.39
CA ARG A 192 -8.24 -0.42 -19.77
C ARG A 192 -9.76 -0.30 -19.81
N THR A 193 -10.45 -0.49 -18.69
CA THR A 193 -11.92 -0.58 -18.64
C THR A 193 -12.49 0.58 -17.84
N ARG A 194 -13.40 1.35 -18.45
CA ARG A 194 -14.00 2.53 -17.79
C ARG A 194 -14.63 2.23 -16.44
N ALA A 195 -15.17 1.04 -16.25
CA ALA A 195 -15.89 0.64 -15.04
C ALA A 195 -15.08 0.73 -13.73
N CYS A 196 -13.74 0.62 -13.80
CA CYS A 196 -12.89 0.70 -12.61
C CYS A 196 -11.59 1.50 -12.83
N ALA A 197 -11.45 2.18 -13.96
CA ALA A 197 -10.31 3.05 -14.23
C ALA A 197 -10.14 4.15 -13.17
N GLY A 198 -11.23 4.61 -12.54
CA GLY A 198 -11.18 5.55 -11.41
C GLY A 198 -10.49 4.95 -10.18
N ASP A 199 -10.78 3.69 -9.85
CA ASP A 199 -10.12 2.97 -8.76
C ASP A 199 -8.62 2.83 -9.00
N ALA A 200 -8.24 2.45 -10.23
CA ALA A 200 -6.84 2.26 -10.62
C ALA A 200 -6.05 3.57 -10.58
N TRP A 201 -6.64 4.66 -11.05
CA TRP A 201 -6.05 6.00 -10.97
C TRP A 201 -5.89 6.48 -9.53
N LEU A 202 -6.94 6.32 -8.70
CA LEU A 202 -6.90 6.73 -7.30
C LEU A 202 -5.84 5.95 -6.52
N LEU A 203 -5.68 4.65 -6.81
CA LEU A 203 -4.63 3.83 -6.23
C LEU A 203 -3.22 4.37 -6.56
N GLY A 204 -3.01 4.84 -7.79
CA GLY A 204 -1.77 5.51 -8.18
C GLY A 204 -1.51 6.80 -7.40
N VAL A 205 -2.54 7.64 -7.26
CA VAL A 205 -2.47 8.87 -6.44
C VAL A 205 -2.15 8.53 -4.99
N GLN A 206 -2.81 7.52 -4.41
CA GLN A 206 -2.57 7.07 -3.04
C GLN A 206 -1.15 6.58 -2.85
N ALA A 207 -0.59 5.83 -3.80
CA ALA A 207 0.77 5.31 -3.72
C ALA A 207 1.79 6.47 -3.70
N LEU A 208 1.64 7.45 -4.60
CA LEU A 208 2.51 8.63 -4.63
C LEU A 208 2.37 9.49 -3.37
N VAL A 209 1.14 9.79 -2.95
CA VAL A 209 0.87 10.60 -1.75
C VAL A 209 1.42 9.90 -0.50
N SER A 210 1.30 8.58 -0.40
CA SER A 210 1.86 7.81 0.73
C SER A 210 3.39 7.87 0.75
N ALA A 211 4.05 7.79 -0.41
CA ALA A 211 5.50 7.93 -0.52
C ALA A 211 5.98 9.32 -0.04
N LEU A 212 5.35 10.39 -0.53
CA LEU A 212 5.69 11.76 -0.13
C LEU A 212 5.38 12.03 1.34
N LEU A 213 4.20 11.60 1.82
CA LEU A 213 3.82 11.74 3.22
C LEU A 213 4.80 11.02 4.14
N PHE A 214 5.21 9.81 3.80
CA PHE A 214 6.15 9.09 4.64
C PHE A 214 7.53 9.75 4.65
N LEU A 215 8.00 10.25 3.51
CA LEU A 215 9.27 10.96 3.44
C LEU A 215 9.29 12.20 4.34
N LEU A 216 8.16 12.90 4.44
CA LEU A 216 8.02 14.08 5.29
C LEU A 216 7.81 13.73 6.77
N THR A 217 6.98 12.72 7.05
CA THR A 217 6.48 12.46 8.40
C THR A 217 7.16 11.30 9.10
N HIS A 218 7.72 10.35 8.36
CA HIS A 218 8.23 9.06 8.86
C HIS A 218 7.19 8.29 9.70
N ASN A 219 5.89 8.51 9.46
CA ASN A 219 4.81 8.00 10.29
C ASN A 219 3.80 7.22 9.45
N LEU A 220 3.72 5.91 9.69
CA LEU A 220 2.81 5.02 8.97
C LEU A 220 1.33 5.34 9.27
N TRP A 221 1.02 5.75 10.50
CA TRP A 221 -0.35 6.05 10.90
C TRP A 221 -0.91 7.27 10.16
N VAL A 222 -0.08 8.30 9.98
CA VAL A 222 -0.44 9.48 9.18
C VAL A 222 -0.69 9.08 7.72
N CYS A 223 0.18 8.24 7.15
CA CYS A 223 -0.01 7.71 5.79
C CYS A 223 -1.34 6.94 5.66
N LEU A 224 -1.66 6.09 6.64
CA LEU A 224 -2.88 5.29 6.66
C LEU A 224 -4.15 6.15 6.73
N VAL A 225 -4.17 7.16 7.60
CA VAL A 225 -5.32 8.07 7.74
C VAL A 225 -5.57 8.84 6.45
N VAL A 226 -4.52 9.40 5.83
CA VAL A 226 -4.67 10.12 4.56
C VAL A 226 -5.08 9.17 3.43
N HIS A 227 -4.52 7.97 3.39
CA HIS A 227 -4.91 6.94 2.43
C HIS A 227 -6.40 6.62 2.53
N TRP A 228 -6.94 6.42 3.74
CA TRP A 228 -8.36 6.19 3.96
C TRP A 228 -9.21 7.39 3.56
N ALA A 229 -8.78 8.61 3.88
CA ALA A 229 -9.51 9.82 3.45
C ALA A 229 -9.67 9.85 1.93
N LEU A 230 -8.60 9.58 1.18
CA LEU A 230 -8.63 9.48 -0.28
C LEU A 230 -9.55 8.34 -0.77
N SER A 231 -9.48 7.15 -0.15
CA SER A 231 -10.35 6.01 -0.49
C SER A 231 -11.83 6.34 -0.30
N LEU A 232 -12.18 6.99 0.81
CA LEU A 232 -13.55 7.38 1.14
C LEU A 232 -14.07 8.46 0.19
N THR A 233 -13.22 9.39 -0.23
CA THR A 233 -13.57 10.36 -1.27
C THR A 233 -13.87 9.68 -2.59
N GLY A 234 -13.00 8.79 -3.08
CA GLY A 234 -13.25 8.03 -4.32
C GLY A 234 -14.54 7.21 -4.27
N TRP A 235 -14.80 6.56 -3.13
CA TRP A 235 -16.03 5.83 -2.89
C TRP A 235 -17.28 6.72 -2.90
N GLY A 236 -17.20 7.91 -2.30
CA GLY A 236 -18.27 8.91 -2.33
C GLY A 236 -18.58 9.39 -3.75
N LEU A 237 -17.52 9.64 -4.53
CA LEU A 237 -17.66 9.99 -5.95
C LEU A 237 -18.33 8.86 -6.75
N GLY A 238 -17.93 7.61 -6.54
CA GLY A 238 -18.55 6.44 -7.17
C GLY A 238 -20.04 6.26 -6.86
N ARG A 239 -20.48 6.62 -5.64
CA ARG A 239 -21.91 6.61 -5.29
C ARG A 239 -22.71 7.67 -6.02
N SER A 240 -22.15 8.87 -6.21
CA SER A 240 -22.84 9.96 -6.91
C SER A 240 -23.10 9.70 -8.40
N GLN A 241 -22.45 8.69 -8.97
CA GLN A 241 -22.61 8.29 -10.37
C GLN A 241 -23.73 7.25 -10.60
N ARG A 242 -24.29 6.67 -9.55
CA ARG A 242 -25.37 5.68 -9.62
C ARG A 242 -26.72 6.36 -9.50
#